data_AF-A0A3E1E840-F1
#
_entry.id   AF-A0A3E1E840-F1
#
_cell.length_a   1.000
_cell.length_b   1.000
_cell.length_c   1.000
_cell.angle_alpha   90.00
_cell.angle_beta   90.00
_cell.angle_gamma   90.00
#
_symmetry.space_group_name_H-M   'P 1'
#
loop_
_entity.id
_entity.type
_entity.pdbx_description
1 polymer ?
#
loop_
_entity_poly.entity_id
_entity_poly.type
_entity_poly.pdbx_seq_one_letter_code
_entity_poly.pdbx_strand_id
1 'polypeptide(L)'
;MALGHYGIKVDPGQLNRFLSENGGFTEQGWIYWEAAAEFKPGKISHAYEDLPSYLLMDSNLLRRNPVIVRIRRPEGGTHFVLLVGKVGYEYVALDPGAGGRRVFLSELKSPVEALRFYKRL
;
A
#
# COMPACT_ATOMS: atom_id res chain seq x y z
N MET A 1 2.06 5.71 -5.59
CA MET A 1 3.32 5.09 -5.10
C MET A 1 3.40 3.60 -5.42
N ALA A 2 2.49 2.77 -4.91
CA ALA A 2 2.51 1.32 -5.15
C ALA A 2 2.49 0.95 -6.64
N LEU A 3 1.51 1.45 -7.40
CA LEU A 3 1.44 1.23 -8.86
C LEU A 3 2.69 1.74 -9.61
N GLY A 4 3.26 2.84 -9.13
CA GLY A 4 4.49 3.42 -9.66
C GLY A 4 5.69 2.47 -9.59
N HIS A 5 5.81 1.66 -8.53
CA HIS A 5 6.82 0.61 -8.44
C HIS A 5 6.72 -0.40 -9.60
N TYR A 6 5.50 -0.65 -10.09
CA TYR A 6 5.26 -1.55 -11.22
C TYR A 6 5.48 -0.90 -12.60
N GLY A 7 5.89 0.37 -12.64
CA GLY A 7 6.08 1.13 -13.87
C GLY A 7 4.77 1.72 -14.43
N ILE A 8 3.70 1.71 -13.64
CA ILE A 8 2.44 2.36 -13.99
C ILE A 8 2.59 3.84 -13.64
N LYS A 9 2.72 4.69 -14.66
CA LYS A 9 2.79 6.16 -14.50
C LYS A 9 1.38 6.67 -14.20
N VAL A 10 1.13 7.01 -12.94
CA VAL A 10 -0.15 7.52 -12.46
C VAL A 10 0.08 8.44 -11.26
N ASP A 11 -0.56 9.60 -11.27
CA ASP A 11 -0.60 10.50 -10.12
C ASP A 11 -1.84 10.22 -9.23
N PRO A 12 -1.85 10.68 -7.96
CA PRO A 12 -2.98 10.44 -7.06
C PRO A 12 -4.32 10.95 -7.59
N GLY A 13 -4.35 12.07 -8.33
CA GLY A 13 -5.58 12.63 -8.88
C GLY A 13 -6.13 11.80 -10.04
N GLN A 14 -5.26 11.31 -10.92
CA GLN A 14 -5.63 10.37 -11.98
C GLN A 14 -6.19 9.06 -11.42
N LEU A 15 -5.51 8.48 -10.42
CA LEU A 15 -5.97 7.25 -9.79
C LEU A 15 -7.31 7.45 -9.09
N ASN A 16 -7.48 8.55 -8.34
CA ASN A 16 -8.73 8.84 -7.65
C ASN A 16 -9.90 9.02 -8.62
N ARG A 17 -9.73 9.75 -9.73
CA ARG A 17 -10.78 9.87 -10.75
C ARG A 17 -11.18 8.52 -11.32
N PHE A 18 -10.19 7.71 -11.71
CA PHE A 18 -10.45 6.35 -12.21
C PHE A 18 -11.23 5.51 -11.19
N LEU A 19 -10.82 5.49 -9.93
CA LEU A 19 -11.51 4.75 -8.89
C LEU A 19 -12.93 5.28 -8.67
N SER A 20 -13.15 6.59 -8.68
CA SER A 20 -14.50 7.17 -8.55
C SER A 20 -15.42 6.76 -9.69
N GLU A 21 -14.93 6.76 -10.92
CA GLU A 21 -15.71 6.40 -12.12
C GLU A 21 -16.01 4.90 -12.21
N ASN A 22 -15.19 4.05 -11.58
CA ASN A 22 -15.26 2.59 -11.69
C ASN A 22 -15.71 1.90 -10.38
N GLY A 23 -16.29 2.64 -9.44
CA GLY A 23 -16.76 2.06 -8.16
C GLY A 23 -15.64 1.51 -7.29
N GLY A 24 -14.42 2.03 -7.44
CA GLY A 24 -13.20 1.59 -6.74
C GLY A 24 -13.10 2.05 -5.29
N PHE A 25 -14.19 2.52 -4.69
CA PHE A 25 -14.25 2.92 -3.29
C PHE A 25 -15.36 2.19 -2.52
N THR A 26 -15.09 1.82 -1.27
CA THR A 26 -16.12 1.39 -0.32
C THR A 26 -17.03 2.56 0.07
N GLU A 27 -18.16 2.28 0.73
CA GLU A 27 -19.05 3.32 1.28
C GLU A 27 -18.34 4.24 2.29
N GLN A 28 -17.30 3.72 2.96
CA GLN A 28 -16.46 4.47 3.90
C GLN A 28 -15.30 5.22 3.20
N GLY A 29 -15.24 5.19 1.87
CA GLY A 29 -14.23 5.88 1.06
C GLY A 29 -12.88 5.17 0.99
N TRP A 30 -12.80 3.88 1.33
CA TRP A 30 -11.55 3.12 1.19
C TRP A 30 -11.39 2.57 -0.21
N ILE A 31 -10.15 2.45 -0.67
CA ILE A 31 -9.87 1.90 -1.99
C ILE A 31 -10.17 0.39 -1.99
N TYR A 32 -10.92 -0.09 -2.98
CA TYR A 32 -10.88 -1.49 -3.39
C TYR A 32 -9.56 -1.72 -4.13
N TRP A 33 -8.61 -2.41 -3.50
CA TRP A 33 -7.25 -2.51 -4.00
C TRP A 33 -7.15 -3.35 -5.26
N GLU A 34 -8.09 -4.28 -5.47
CA GLU A 34 -8.36 -4.95 -6.73
C GLU A 34 -8.73 -3.97 -7.84
N ALA A 35 -9.60 -2.99 -7.58
CA ALA A 35 -9.96 -1.98 -8.58
C ALA A 35 -8.76 -1.12 -8.97
N ALA A 36 -7.87 -0.79 -8.03
CA ALA A 36 -6.65 -0.06 -8.33
C ALA A 36 -5.67 -0.85 -9.24
N ALA A 37 -5.71 -2.19 -9.24
CA ALA A 37 -4.93 -3.00 -10.18
C ALA A 37 -5.46 -2.86 -11.62
N GLU A 38 -6.75 -2.64 -11.78
CA GLU A 38 -7.42 -2.45 -13.08
C GLU A 38 -7.14 -1.09 -13.73
N PHE A 39 -6.45 -0.17 -13.05
CA PHE A 39 -6.00 1.08 -13.69
C PHE A 39 -5.15 0.81 -14.94
N LYS A 40 -4.39 -0.29 -14.93
CA LYS A 40 -3.67 -0.78 -16.10
C LYS A 40 -3.79 -2.30 -16.16
N PRO A 41 -4.87 -2.82 -16.77
CA PRO A 41 -5.14 -4.25 -16.80
C PRO A 41 -3.97 -5.05 -17.38
N GLY A 42 -3.73 -6.24 -16.83
CA GLY A 42 -2.65 -7.13 -17.30
C GLY A 42 -1.23 -6.74 -16.87
N LYS A 43 -1.03 -5.67 -16.08
CA LYS A 43 0.31 -5.33 -15.53
C LYS A 43 0.58 -5.95 -14.16
N ILE A 44 -0.43 -5.94 -13.30
CA ILE A 44 -0.36 -6.43 -11.94
C ILE A 44 -1.65 -7.12 -11.56
N SER A 45 -1.59 -7.97 -10.54
CA SER A 45 -2.75 -8.60 -9.91
C SER A 45 -2.71 -8.35 -8.41
N HIS A 46 -3.89 -8.07 -7.83
CA HIS A 46 -4.07 -8.01 -6.38
C HIS A 46 -3.86 -9.41 -5.80
N ALA A 47 -2.74 -9.60 -5.09
CA ALA A 47 -2.26 -10.93 -4.75
C ALA A 47 -2.67 -11.37 -3.34
N TYR A 48 -2.82 -10.40 -2.43
CA TYR A 48 -3.15 -10.65 -1.04
C TYR A 48 -3.76 -9.41 -0.41
N GLU A 49 -4.82 -9.59 0.38
CA GLU A 49 -5.38 -8.62 1.30
C GLU A 49 -6.00 -9.35 2.48
N ASP A 50 -5.36 -9.28 3.64
CA ASP A 50 -5.88 -9.86 4.88
C ASP A 50 -5.06 -9.37 6.10
N LEU A 51 -5.10 -10.14 7.20
CA LEU A 51 -4.34 -9.98 8.43
C LEU A 51 -2.84 -9.70 8.21
N PRO A 52 -2.20 -8.98 9.15
CA PRO A 52 -0.77 -8.73 9.12
C PRO A 52 0.04 -10.02 9.20
N SER A 53 1.18 -10.05 8.51
CA SER A 53 2.14 -11.16 8.60
C SER A 53 3.56 -10.66 8.35
N TYR A 54 4.40 -10.74 9.39
CA TYR A 54 5.82 -10.40 9.27
C TYR A 54 6.54 -11.26 8.23
N LEU A 55 6.17 -12.54 8.11
CA LEU A 55 6.70 -13.44 7.08
C LEU A 55 6.36 -12.93 5.67
N LEU A 56 5.11 -12.52 5.43
CA LEU A 56 4.71 -11.99 4.13
C LEU A 56 5.35 -10.62 3.86
N MET A 57 5.46 -9.76 4.87
CA MET A 57 6.17 -8.47 4.75
C MET A 57 7.64 -8.70 4.36
N ASP A 58 8.39 -9.48 5.15
CA ASP A 58 9.80 -9.72 4.93
C ASP A 58 10.05 -10.41 3.58
N SER A 59 9.26 -11.44 3.26
CA SER A 59 9.46 -12.20 2.03
C SER A 59 9.11 -11.41 0.76
N ASN A 60 8.17 -10.46 0.83
CA ASN A 60 7.90 -9.53 -0.26
C ASN A 60 9.05 -8.52 -0.42
N LEU A 61 9.51 -7.92 0.68
CA LEU A 61 10.60 -6.95 0.65
C LEU A 61 11.92 -7.57 0.16
N LEU A 62 12.21 -8.82 0.51
CA LEU A 62 13.35 -9.59 -0.04
C LEU A 62 13.26 -9.75 -1.56
N ARG A 63 12.05 -9.88 -2.10
CA ARG A 63 11.78 -9.94 -3.55
C ARG A 63 11.66 -8.57 -4.20
N ARG A 64 11.99 -7.50 -3.47
CA ARG A 64 11.79 -6.10 -3.88
C ARG A 64 10.35 -5.78 -4.23
N ASN A 65 9.39 -6.53 -3.68
CA ASN A 65 7.96 -6.30 -3.86
C ASN A 65 7.47 -5.42 -2.69
N PRO A 66 7.02 -4.18 -2.94
CA PRO A 66 6.55 -3.32 -1.88
C PRO A 66 5.20 -3.80 -1.36
N VAL A 67 4.89 -3.38 -0.13
CA VAL A 67 3.76 -3.90 0.62
C VAL A 67 2.96 -2.72 1.18
N ILE A 68 1.65 -2.72 0.98
CA ILE A 68 0.76 -1.73 1.56
C ILE A 68 0.31 -2.24 2.92
N VAL A 69 0.55 -1.47 3.98
CA VAL A 69 0.10 -1.82 5.33
C VAL A 69 -0.93 -0.82 5.81
N ARG A 70 -1.95 -1.34 6.50
CA ARG A 70 -2.95 -0.55 7.21
C ARG A 70 -2.55 -0.45 8.67
N ILE A 71 -2.55 0.76 9.20
CA ILE A 71 -2.31 1.04 10.62
C ILE A 71 -3.43 1.92 11.17
N ARG A 72 -3.60 1.90 12.49
CA ARG A 72 -4.48 2.83 13.20
C ARG A 72 -3.65 3.99 13.75
N ARG A 73 -3.91 5.22 13.33
CA ARG A 73 -3.12 6.36 13.85
C ARG A 73 -3.38 6.57 15.34
N PRO A 74 -2.40 7.08 16.11
CA PRO A 74 -2.58 7.34 17.55
C PRO A 74 -3.76 8.29 17.84
N GLU A 75 -3.97 9.31 17.02
CA GLU A 75 -5.09 10.25 17.10
C GLU A 75 -6.42 9.68 16.57
N GLY A 76 -6.40 8.44 16.08
CA GLY A 76 -7.54 7.76 15.48
C GLY A 76 -7.57 7.83 13.95
N GLY A 77 -8.42 6.99 13.37
CA GLY A 77 -8.57 6.84 11.93
C GLY A 77 -7.62 5.83 11.30
N THR A 78 -8.01 5.36 10.12
CA THR A 78 -7.24 4.41 9.31
C THR A 78 -6.19 5.15 8.50
N HIS A 79 -4.96 4.63 8.49
CA HIS A 79 -3.88 5.15 7.65
C HIS A 79 -3.20 4.02 6.89
N PHE A 80 -2.74 4.33 5.69
CA PHE A 80 -2.07 3.37 4.82
C PHE A 80 -0.69 3.89 4.44
N VAL A 81 0.33 3.05 4.61
CA VAL A 81 1.71 3.36 4.19
C VAL A 81 2.26 2.24 3.33
N LEU A 82 3.26 2.56 2.51
CA LEU A 82 3.87 1.61 1.58
C LEU A 82 5.25 1.19 2.10
N LEU A 83 5.40 -0.03 2.59
CA LEU A 83 6.70 -0.58 2.94
C LEU A 83 7.51 -0.85 1.67
N VAL A 84 8.73 -0.34 1.66
CA VAL A 84 9.64 -0.39 0.50
C VAL A 84 10.99 -1.01 0.83
N GLY A 85 11.27 -1.30 2.10
CA GLY A 85 12.49 -1.95 2.53
C GLY A 85 12.54 -2.19 4.03
N LYS A 86 13.68 -2.67 4.49
CA LYS A 86 13.98 -2.93 5.90
C LYS A 86 15.45 -2.66 6.17
N VAL A 87 15.77 -2.04 7.31
CA VAL A 87 17.13 -1.77 7.78
C VAL A 87 17.28 -2.39 9.16
N GLY A 88 18.06 -3.47 9.28
CA GLY A 88 18.07 -4.29 10.49
C GLY A 88 16.67 -4.84 10.79
N TYR A 89 16.09 -4.46 11.93
CA TYR A 89 14.73 -4.84 12.31
C TYR A 89 13.65 -3.83 11.86
N GLU A 90 14.06 -2.66 11.37
CA GLU A 90 13.14 -1.55 11.09
C GLU A 90 12.62 -1.55 9.66
N TYR A 91 11.31 -1.55 9.50
CA TYR A 91 10.68 -1.38 8.19
C TYR A 91 10.74 0.07 7.74
N VAL A 92 11.11 0.28 6.47
CA VAL A 92 11.11 1.59 5.81
C VAL A 92 9.83 1.72 5.00
N ALA A 93 9.05 2.76 5.28
CA ALA A 93 7.79 3.06 4.62
C ALA A 93 7.85 4.38 3.84
N LEU A 94 7.09 4.47 2.76
CA LEU A 94 6.69 5.74 2.15
C LEU A 94 5.32 6.12 2.68
N ASP A 95 5.23 7.27 3.34
CA ASP A 95 4.00 7.75 3.97
C ASP A 95 3.31 8.83 3.11
N PRO A 96 2.11 8.55 2.55
CA PRO A 96 1.35 9.55 1.81
C PRO A 96 0.98 10.79 2.65
N GLY A 97 0.71 10.62 3.96
CA GLY A 97 0.38 11.71 4.89
C GLY A 97 1.56 12.64 5.14
N ALA A 98 2.80 12.15 4.98
CA ALA A 98 4.03 12.92 5.02
C ALA A 98 4.52 13.36 3.62
N GLY A 99 3.63 13.39 2.62
CA GLY A 99 3.98 13.79 1.25
C GLY A 99 4.80 12.74 0.49
N GLY A 100 4.72 11.47 0.87
CA GLY A 100 5.46 10.36 0.26
C GLY A 100 6.91 10.23 0.76
N ARG A 101 7.26 10.88 1.88
CA ARG A 101 8.60 10.79 2.49
C ARG A 101 8.85 9.40 3.07
N ARG A 102 10.13 9.05 3.18
CA ARG A 102 10.58 7.85 3.89
C ARG A 102 10.49 8.08 5.40
N VAL A 103 9.89 7.12 6.08
CA VAL A 103 9.76 7.06 7.55
C VAL A 103 10.04 5.64 8.00
N PHE A 104 10.42 5.44 9.27
CA PHE A 104 10.41 4.11 9.86
C PHE A 104 9.01 3.76 10.34
N LEU A 105 8.61 2.50 10.14
CA LEU A 105 7.27 2.04 10.55
C LEU A 105 7.07 2.19 12.06
N SER A 106 8.12 2.03 12.86
CA SER A 106 8.09 2.21 14.32
C SER A 106 7.81 3.66 14.74
N GLU A 107 8.22 4.65 13.94
CA GLU A 107 7.97 6.08 14.20
C GLU A 107 6.46 6.41 14.16
N LEU A 108 5.69 5.61 13.44
CA LEU A 108 4.22 5.75 13.37
C LEU A 108 3.52 5.28 14.65
N LYS A 109 4.24 4.59 15.55
CA LYS A 109 3.77 4.14 16.89
C LYS A 109 2.43 3.40 16.85
N SER A 110 2.19 2.64 15.79
CA SER A 110 0.93 1.95 15.54
C SER A 110 1.15 0.51 15.12
N PRO A 111 0.34 -0.44 15.62
CA PRO A 111 0.39 -1.80 15.13
C PRO A 111 -0.09 -1.86 13.67
N VAL A 112 0.46 -2.83 12.92
CA VAL A 112 -0.06 -3.19 11.60
C VAL A 112 -1.34 -4.01 11.79
N GLU A 113 -2.43 -3.56 11.19
CA GLU A 113 -3.75 -4.18 11.32
C GLU A 113 -4.18 -4.97 10.08
N ALA A 114 -3.60 -4.67 8.92
CA ALA A 114 -3.83 -5.42 7.69
C ALA A 114 -2.67 -5.22 6.72
N LEU A 115 -2.55 -6.16 5.79
CA LEU A 115 -1.48 -6.27 4.82
C LEU A 115 -2.07 -6.45 3.43
N ARG A 116 -1.48 -5.79 2.43
CA ARG A 116 -1.80 -5.99 1.02
C ARG A 116 -0.58 -5.90 0.14
N PHE A 117 -0.57 -6.64 -0.96
CA PHE A 117 0.43 -6.45 -2.01
C PHE A 117 -0.08 -6.90 -3.37
N TYR A 118 0.54 -6.33 -4.40
CA TYR A 118 0.34 -6.76 -5.77
C TYR A 118 1.46 -7.72 -6.19
N LYS A 119 1.22 -8.45 -7.28
CA LYS A 119 2.25 -9.18 -8.02
C LYS A 119 2.26 -8.73 -9.47
N ARG A 120 3.43 -8.78 -10.12
CA ARG A 120 3.50 -8.63 -11.58
C ARG A 120 2.81 -9.81 -12.24
N LEU A 121 2.15 -9.53 -13.36
CA LEU A 121 1.68 -10.53 -14.32
C LEU A 121 2.72 -10.75 -15.41
#